data_AF-G2FXC0-F1
#
_entry.id   AF-G2FXC0-F1
#
_cell.length_a   1.000
_cell.length_b   1.000
_cell.length_c   1.000
_cell.angle_alpha   90.00
_cell.angle_beta   90.00
_cell.angle_gamma   90.00
#
_symmetry.space_group_name_H-M   'P 1'
#
loop_
_entity.id
_entity.type
_entity.pdbx_description
1 polymer ?
#
loop_
_entity_poly.entity_id
_entity_poly.type
_entity_poly.pdbx_seq_one_letter_code
_entity_poly.pdbx_strand_id
1 'polypeptide(L)' 'MTKRFKFPIRTTEEGSAVPGGNYEVTTDIDSIELFTEPASMKMPIWTFKK' A
#
# COMPACT_ATOMS: atom_id res chain seq x y z
N MET A 1 -19.48 38.64 -6.78
CA MET A 1 -20.16 37.43 -6.25
C MET A 1 -19.11 36.37 -5.95
N THR A 2 -18.96 35.96 -4.70
CA THR A 2 -17.90 35.02 -4.28
C THR A 2 -18.34 33.57 -4.45
N LYS A 3 -17.55 32.74 -5.12
CA LYS A 3 -17.80 31.28 -5.24
C LYS A 3 -16.95 30.52 -4.22
N ARG A 4 -17.54 29.53 -3.54
CA ARG A 4 -16.90 28.66 -2.55
C ARG A 4 -17.11 27.21 -2.96
N PHE A 5 -16.09 26.39 -2.80
CA PHE A 5 -16.10 24.98 -3.17
C PHE A 5 -15.66 24.12 -1.98
N LYS A 6 -16.07 22.85 -2.00
CA LYS A 6 -15.62 21.83 -1.06
C LYS A 6 -15.43 20.53 -1.81
N PHE A 7 -14.30 19.89 -1.60
CA PHE A 7 -13.94 18.62 -2.23
C PHE A 7 -13.84 17.51 -1.18
N PRO A 8 -14.08 16.25 -1.58
CA PRO A 8 -13.77 15.11 -0.72
C PRO A 8 -12.27 15.04 -0.48
N ILE A 9 -11.89 14.70 0.76
CA ILE A 9 -10.47 14.62 1.18
C ILE A 9 -10.04 13.21 1.60
N ARG A 10 -11.00 12.31 1.87
CA ARG A 10 -10.75 10.93 2.30
C ARG A 10 -11.95 10.05 1.97
N THR A 11 -11.70 8.77 1.73
CA THR A 11 -12.74 7.75 1.43
C THR A 11 -12.95 6.76 2.57
N THR A 12 -12.16 6.86 3.63
CA THR A 12 -12.20 6.01 4.84
C THR A 12 -12.19 6.87 6.10
N GLU A 13 -12.56 6.30 7.24
CA GLU A 13 -12.53 6.98 8.53
C GLU A 13 -11.09 7.29 8.96
N GLU A 14 -10.94 8.37 9.74
CA GLU A 14 -9.66 8.71 10.34
C GLU A 14 -9.20 7.63 11.34
N GLY A 15 -7.91 7.30 11.35
CA GLY A 15 -7.36 6.25 12.21
C GLY A 15 -7.72 4.80 11.83
N SER A 16 -8.54 4.59 10.79
CA SER A 16 -9.01 3.24 10.43
C SER A 16 -8.08 2.44 9.51
N ALA A 17 -6.88 2.96 9.21
CA ALA A 17 -5.97 2.29 8.28
C ALA A 17 -5.33 1.07 8.96
N VAL A 18 -5.49 -0.11 8.35
CA VAL A 18 -4.82 -1.34 8.81
C VAL A 18 -3.42 -1.40 8.19
N PRO A 19 -2.32 -1.31 8.97
CA PRO A 19 -0.97 -1.15 8.42
C PRO A 19 -0.54 -2.27 7.47
N GLY A 20 -0.87 -3.54 7.80
CA GLY A 20 -0.56 -4.70 6.96
C GLY A 20 -1.53 -4.93 5.80
N GLY A 21 -2.59 -4.13 5.67
CA GLY A 21 -3.56 -4.24 4.57
C GLY A 21 -4.26 -5.59 4.45
N ASN A 22 -4.24 -6.43 5.50
CA ASN A 22 -4.67 -7.83 5.49
C ASN A 22 -3.90 -8.74 4.50
N TYR A 23 -2.71 -8.34 4.10
CA TYR A 23 -1.81 -9.21 3.35
C TYR A 23 -1.08 -10.17 4.30
N GLU A 24 -0.86 -11.39 3.84
CA GLU A 24 -0.03 -12.35 4.57
C GLU A 24 1.43 -11.91 4.51
N VAL A 25 2.15 -12.02 5.62
CA VAL A 25 3.57 -11.69 5.73
C VAL A 25 4.35 -12.99 5.68
N THR A 26 4.96 -13.26 4.52
CA THR A 26 5.73 -14.48 4.27
C THR A 26 7.22 -14.21 4.07
N THR A 27 7.64 -12.94 4.08
CA THR A 27 9.02 -12.52 3.79
C THR A 27 9.92 -12.55 5.03
N ASP A 28 11.23 -12.64 4.80
CA ASP A 28 12.30 -12.60 5.81
C ASP A 28 13.20 -11.38 5.60
N ILE A 29 13.98 -10.98 6.61
CA ILE A 29 14.85 -9.80 6.55
C ILE A 29 15.94 -9.90 5.48
N ASP A 30 16.37 -11.12 5.16
CA ASP A 30 17.37 -11.40 4.13
C ASP A 30 16.75 -11.51 2.72
N SER A 31 15.42 -11.39 2.63
CA SER A 31 14.68 -11.48 1.37
C SER A 31 14.73 -10.18 0.58
N ILE A 32 14.50 -10.29 -0.73
CA ILE A 32 14.31 -9.13 -1.60
C ILE A 32 12.89 -8.55 -1.51
N GLU A 33 11.92 -9.33 -1.00
CA GLU A 33 10.52 -8.93 -0.93
C GLU A 33 10.29 -7.98 0.25
N LEU A 34 9.61 -6.86 0.03
CA LEU A 34 9.17 -5.98 1.12
C LEU A 34 8.06 -6.66 1.95
N PHE A 35 7.75 -6.08 3.12
CA PHE A 35 6.89 -6.65 4.15
C PHE A 35 5.57 -7.30 3.68
N THR A 36 4.87 -6.73 2.70
CA THR A 36 3.61 -7.28 2.13
C THR A 36 3.75 -7.78 0.69
N GLU A 37 4.95 -7.72 0.13
CA GLU A 37 5.21 -8.17 -1.24
C GLU A 37 5.43 -9.69 -1.27
N PRO A 38 5.11 -10.36 -2.39
CA PRO A 38 4.55 -9.82 -3.63
C PRO A 38 3.03 -9.61 -3.60
N ALA A 39 2.36 -10.03 -2.52
CA ALA A 39 0.90 -10.06 -2.42
C ALA A 39 0.25 -8.69 -2.64
N SER A 40 0.83 -7.62 -2.09
CA SER A 40 0.34 -6.24 -2.29
C SER A 40 0.57 -5.71 -3.71
N MET A 41 1.60 -6.18 -4.41
CA MET A 41 1.93 -5.74 -5.78
C MET A 41 1.03 -6.39 -6.84
N LYS A 42 0.47 -7.58 -6.54
CA LYS A 42 -0.30 -8.39 -7.50
C LYS A 42 0.49 -8.74 -8.77
N MET A 43 1.82 -8.82 -8.65
CA MET A 43 2.75 -9.19 -9.71
C MET A 43 4.05 -9.74 -9.11
N PRO A 44 4.86 -10.49 -9.88
CA PRO A 44 6.17 -10.96 -9.42
C PRO A 44 7.13 -9.79 -9.14
N ILE A 45 8.01 -9.98 -8.16
CA ILE A 45 9.05 -9.01 -7.82
C ILE A 45 10.06 -8.92 -8.96
N TRP A 46 10.32 -7.69 -9.39
CA TRP A 46 11.28 -7.44 -10.45
C TRP A 46 12.71 -7.52 -9.90
N THR A 47 13.57 -8.23 -10.62
CA THR A 47 15.00 -8.28 -10.35
C THR A 47 15.77 -7.89 -11.61
N PHE A 48 16.73 -6.95 -11.49
CA PHE A 48 17.65 -6.66 -12.58
C PHE A 48 18.62 -7.82 -12.78
N LYS A 49 18.61 -8.44 -13.96
CA LYS A 49 19.69 -9.33 -14.37
C LYS A 49 20.72 -8.49 -15.13
N LYS A 50 21.89 -8.30 -14.52
CA LYS A 50 23.05 -7.65 -15.16
C LYS A 50 23.70 -8.58 -16.18
#